data_AF-A0A6A5LKU8-F1
#
_entry.id   AF-A0A6A5LKU8-F1
#
_cell.length_a   1.000
_cell.length_b   1.000
_cell.length_c   1.000
_cell.angle_alpha   90.00
_cell.angle_beta   90.00
_cell.angle_gamma   90.00
#
_symmetry.space_group_name_H-M   'P 1'
#
loop_
_entity.id
_entity.type
_entity.pdbx_description
1 polymer ?
#
loop_
_entity_poly.entity_id
_entity_poly.type
_entity_poly.pdbx_seq_one_letter_code
_entity_poly.pdbx_strand_id
1 'polypeptide(L)'
;MPELPEVEAARKAVEENCIGKKIMKCIVADDSKVIDIVSRSDFEASVIGKTIIAARRKGKNMWLQLDSPPFPSFQFGMAGAIYIKGVAVTKYKRSAVNDEDEWPSKYSKFFIELDDGLELSFTDKRRFAKVRLLKDPTSVPPISELGPDALFEPMTLEEFTQSLHKKKTEIKALLLDQSFISGIGNWVADEVLYQARIHPRQVASSLSEESCSALHKCIKEVIEKAIEVGADSSQFPISWIFHSREKKPGKAFVDGKTIEFITAGGRTTAYVPELQKLSGSQDAKGTAKPRKQASKKKSVDDDNDDIEKPTNGEAQPKKGTKAGVKGRKPSKKKKTEERDDNDGGAGTDEDGDNDQVEKMKLKKRVQNSQNSRSTKSKAK
;
A
#
# COMPACT_ATOMS: atom_id res chain seq x y z
N MET A 1 -7.67 -1.13 0.27
CA MET A 1 -6.21 -1.03 0.49
C MET A 1 -6.01 -0.91 1.98
N PRO A 2 -5.17 -1.71 2.65
CA PRO A 2 -4.94 -1.56 4.08
C PRO A 2 -4.33 -0.19 4.40
N GLU A 3 -4.97 0.56 5.28
CA GLU A 3 -4.47 1.77 5.90
C GLU A 3 -4.26 1.52 7.40
N LEU A 4 -4.07 2.56 8.21
CA LEU A 4 -3.83 2.37 9.65
C LEU A 4 -4.93 1.53 10.33
N PRO A 5 -6.24 1.79 10.15
CA PRO A 5 -7.27 1.04 10.87
C PRO A 5 -7.26 -0.46 10.56
N GLU A 6 -7.07 -0.85 9.30
CA GLU A 6 -7.03 -2.25 8.91
C GLU A 6 -5.78 -2.97 9.45
N VAL A 7 -4.63 -2.29 9.48
CA VAL A 7 -3.40 -2.86 10.05
C VAL A 7 -3.48 -2.94 11.57
N GLU A 8 -4.12 -1.97 12.24
CA GLU A 8 -4.37 -2.01 13.68
C GLU A 8 -5.35 -3.12 14.06
N ALA A 9 -6.42 -3.33 13.28
CA ALA A 9 -7.33 -4.45 13.44
C ALA A 9 -6.59 -5.80 13.34
N ALA A 10 -5.71 -5.96 12.35
CA ALA A 10 -4.85 -7.13 12.23
C ALA A 10 -3.91 -7.29 13.44
N ARG A 11 -3.28 -6.20 13.90
CA ARG A 11 -2.40 -6.19 15.08
C ARG A 11 -3.14 -6.65 16.33
N LYS A 12 -4.34 -6.11 16.59
CA LYS A 12 -5.19 -6.51 17.71
C LYS A 12 -5.66 -7.96 17.60
N ALA A 13 -6.01 -8.44 16.40
CA ALA A 13 -6.37 -9.84 16.20
C ALA A 13 -5.23 -10.79 16.61
N VAL A 14 -3.99 -10.45 16.27
CA VAL A 14 -2.81 -11.22 16.68
C VAL A 14 -2.54 -11.07 18.17
N GLU A 15 -2.69 -9.86 18.72
CA GLU A 15 -2.51 -9.61 20.16
C GLU A 15 -3.51 -10.41 21.01
N GLU A 16 -4.76 -10.50 20.59
CA GLU A 16 -5.82 -11.21 21.32
C GLU A 16 -5.64 -12.73 21.28
N ASN A 17 -5.01 -13.29 20.23
CA ASN A 17 -5.04 -14.73 19.97
C ASN A 17 -3.68 -15.42 19.94
N CYS A 18 -2.58 -14.72 19.64
CA CYS A 18 -1.30 -15.35 19.32
C CYS A 18 -0.18 -15.11 20.36
N ILE A 19 -0.38 -14.19 21.30
CA ILE A 19 0.66 -13.83 22.29
C ILE A 19 0.87 -14.96 23.29
N GLY A 20 2.13 -15.18 23.67
CA GLY A 20 2.56 -16.22 24.60
C GLY A 20 2.72 -17.61 23.97
N LYS A 21 2.40 -17.76 22.67
CA LYS A 21 2.40 -19.04 21.98
C LYS A 21 3.69 -19.28 21.21
N LYS A 22 4.19 -20.51 21.25
CA LYS A 22 5.40 -20.92 20.52
C LYS A 22 5.08 -21.23 19.07
N ILE A 23 5.96 -20.80 18.16
CA ILE A 23 5.90 -21.13 16.73
C ILE A 23 6.43 -22.56 16.54
N MET A 24 5.55 -23.49 16.19
CA MET A 24 5.91 -24.90 15.96
C MET A 24 6.30 -25.18 14.51
N LYS A 25 5.72 -24.42 13.58
CA LYS A 25 5.97 -24.54 12.15
C LYS A 25 5.98 -23.18 11.51
N CYS A 26 6.83 -22.99 10.52
CA CYS A 26 6.83 -21.80 9.67
C CYS A 26 6.92 -22.23 8.20
N ILE A 27 6.11 -21.59 7.34
CA ILE A 27 6.17 -21.72 5.90
C ILE A 27 6.28 -20.31 5.32
N VAL A 28 7.38 -20.04 4.63
CA VAL A 28 7.61 -18.79 3.91
C VAL A 28 7.46 -19.05 2.42
N ALA A 29 6.81 -18.16 1.68
CA ALA A 29 6.64 -18.35 0.25
C ALA A 29 7.96 -18.20 -0.51
N ASP A 30 8.17 -19.00 -1.56
CA ASP A 30 9.24 -18.75 -2.54
C ASP A 30 8.84 -17.59 -3.47
N ASP A 31 8.93 -16.37 -2.93
CA ASP A 31 8.51 -15.15 -3.62
C ASP A 31 9.52 -14.02 -3.36
N SER A 32 10.58 -13.97 -4.17
CA SER A 32 11.64 -12.95 -4.08
C SER A 32 11.18 -11.50 -4.27
N LYS A 33 9.94 -11.27 -4.73
CA LYS A 33 9.37 -9.91 -4.79
C LYS A 33 8.82 -9.47 -3.44
N VAL A 34 8.28 -10.40 -2.66
CA VAL A 34 7.63 -10.13 -1.37
C VAL A 34 8.57 -10.39 -0.21
N ILE A 35 9.29 -11.52 -0.22
CA ILE A 35 10.27 -11.88 0.81
C ILE A 35 11.57 -11.14 0.49
N ASP A 36 11.96 -10.24 1.39
CA ASP A 36 13.07 -9.32 1.16
C ASP A 36 14.36 -9.86 1.79
N ILE A 37 15.42 -9.93 0.98
CA ILE A 37 16.84 -10.13 1.37
C ILE A 37 17.20 -11.52 1.94
N VAL A 38 16.32 -12.16 2.70
CA VAL A 38 16.61 -13.42 3.42
C VAL A 38 16.08 -14.61 2.63
N SER A 39 16.85 -15.71 2.61
CA SER A 39 16.40 -16.96 2.00
C SER A 39 15.20 -17.52 2.76
N ARG A 40 14.32 -18.25 2.07
CA ARG A 40 13.14 -18.87 2.68
C ARG A 40 13.53 -19.76 3.88
N SER A 41 14.52 -20.63 3.69
CA SER A 41 14.98 -21.59 4.72
C SER A 41 15.56 -20.89 5.94
N ASP A 42 16.36 -19.84 5.75
CA ASP A 42 16.95 -19.10 6.86
C ASP A 42 15.87 -18.35 7.65
N PHE A 43 14.86 -17.84 6.95
CA PHE A 43 13.72 -17.19 7.58
C PHE A 43 12.98 -18.19 8.48
N GLU A 44 12.55 -19.32 7.92
CA GLU A 44 11.82 -20.37 8.63
C GLU A 44 12.61 -20.85 9.86
N ALA A 45 13.89 -21.19 9.69
CA ALA A 45 14.75 -21.66 10.78
C ALA A 45 14.94 -20.62 11.90
N SER A 46 14.92 -19.33 11.58
CA SER A 46 15.14 -18.25 12.54
C SER A 46 13.94 -17.97 13.46
N VAL A 47 12.73 -18.37 13.04
CA VAL A 47 11.49 -18.10 13.79
C VAL A 47 10.89 -19.34 14.46
N ILE A 48 11.16 -20.54 13.94
CA ILE A 48 10.68 -21.80 14.55
C ILE A 48 11.23 -21.93 15.98
N GLY A 49 10.37 -22.35 16.90
CA GLY A 49 10.68 -22.57 18.31
C GLY A 49 10.61 -21.32 19.19
N LYS A 50 10.52 -20.12 18.61
CA LYS A 50 10.36 -18.85 19.34
C LYS A 50 8.91 -18.60 19.75
N THR A 51 8.74 -17.84 20.81
CA THR A 51 7.43 -17.40 21.30
C THR A 51 7.11 -15.98 20.84
N ILE A 52 5.85 -15.74 20.45
CA ILE A 52 5.36 -14.40 20.12
C ILE A 52 5.08 -13.63 21.43
N ILE A 53 5.78 -12.54 21.65
CA ILE A 53 5.67 -11.73 22.87
C ILE A 53 4.74 -10.53 22.69
N ALA A 54 4.77 -9.90 21.51
CA ALA A 54 3.88 -8.79 21.21
C ALA A 54 3.63 -8.64 19.71
N ALA A 55 2.47 -8.08 19.36
CA ALA A 55 2.16 -7.60 18.02
C ALA A 55 2.28 -6.07 18.01
N ARG A 56 3.16 -5.54 17.17
CA ARG A 56 3.48 -4.11 17.13
C ARG A 56 3.15 -3.52 15.75
N ARG A 57 2.93 -2.20 15.70
CA ARG A 57 2.60 -1.47 14.47
C ARG A 57 3.15 -0.04 14.52
N LYS A 58 3.60 0.46 13.37
CA LYS A 58 3.81 1.90 13.10
C LYS A 58 3.40 2.22 11.66
N GLY A 59 2.57 3.23 11.49
CA GLY A 59 1.88 3.52 10.24
C GLY A 59 1.16 2.29 9.68
N LYS A 60 1.53 1.87 8.47
CA LYS A 60 0.96 0.72 7.77
C LYS A 60 1.88 -0.51 7.80
N ASN A 61 2.82 -0.54 8.75
CA ASN A 61 3.75 -1.63 8.96
C ASN A 61 3.45 -2.30 10.29
N MET A 62 3.48 -3.63 10.31
CA MET A 62 3.30 -4.45 11.50
C MET A 62 4.53 -5.35 11.69
N TRP A 63 4.84 -5.73 12.92
CA TRP A 63 5.84 -6.78 13.17
C TRP A 63 5.48 -7.60 14.41
N LEU A 64 5.99 -8.83 14.46
CA LEU A 64 5.88 -9.67 15.65
C LEU A 64 7.16 -9.54 16.46
N GLN A 65 7.04 -9.05 17.68
CA GLN A 65 8.12 -9.14 18.65
C GLN A 65 8.13 -10.57 19.18
N LEU A 66 9.24 -11.27 18.95
CA LEU A 66 9.49 -12.60 19.48
C LEU A 66 10.28 -12.51 20.79
N ASP A 67 10.45 -13.64 21.49
CA ASP A 67 11.29 -13.74 22.70
C ASP A 67 12.75 -13.32 22.47
N SER A 68 13.21 -13.41 21.23
CA SER A 68 14.56 -13.08 20.79
C SER A 68 14.57 -12.65 19.32
N PRO A 69 15.40 -11.66 18.94
CA PRO A 69 15.52 -11.23 17.55
C PRO A 69 16.14 -12.33 16.67
N PRO A 70 16.00 -12.24 15.33
CA PRO A 70 15.28 -11.22 14.58
C PRO A 70 13.75 -11.38 14.60
N PHE A 71 13.05 -10.34 14.16
CA PHE A 71 11.60 -10.20 14.18
C PHE A 71 11.01 -10.12 12.77
N PRO A 72 9.95 -10.90 12.45
CA PRO A 72 9.27 -10.79 11.17
C PRO A 72 8.44 -9.50 11.13
N SER A 73 8.57 -8.75 10.03
CA SER A 73 7.85 -7.51 9.76
C SER A 73 7.12 -7.56 8.43
N PHE A 74 5.98 -6.87 8.37
CA PHE A 74 5.02 -6.89 7.28
C PHE A 74 4.66 -5.46 6.88
N GLN A 75 5.05 -5.10 5.66
CA GLN A 75 4.55 -3.92 4.96
C GLN A 75 3.41 -4.38 4.05
N PHE A 76 2.17 -3.98 4.36
CA PHE A 76 0.96 -4.60 3.79
C PHE A 76 0.77 -4.35 2.27
N GLY A 77 1.38 -3.30 1.73
CA GLY A 77 1.17 -2.93 0.33
C GLY A 77 -0.31 -2.66 0.04
N MET A 78 -0.80 -3.13 -1.11
CA MET A 78 -2.18 -2.86 -1.52
C MET A 78 -3.21 -3.92 -1.11
N ALA A 79 -2.77 -5.16 -0.94
CA ALA A 79 -3.65 -6.32 -0.73
C ALA A 79 -3.13 -7.28 0.36
N GLY A 80 -2.15 -6.86 1.15
CA GLY A 80 -1.70 -7.59 2.32
C GLY A 80 -2.83 -7.76 3.34
N ALA A 81 -2.92 -8.94 3.94
CA ALA A 81 -3.90 -9.25 4.96
C ALA A 81 -3.35 -10.30 5.93
N ILE A 82 -3.76 -10.18 7.20
CA ILE A 82 -3.51 -11.18 8.25
C ILE A 82 -4.78 -11.99 8.46
N TYR A 83 -4.64 -13.31 8.44
CA TYR A 83 -5.68 -14.28 8.76
C TYR A 83 -5.23 -15.17 9.91
N ILE A 84 -6.19 -15.54 10.77
CA ILE A 84 -5.98 -16.43 11.91
C ILE A 84 -7.06 -17.52 11.84
N LYS A 85 -6.64 -18.77 11.70
CA LYS A 85 -7.52 -19.95 11.73
C LYS A 85 -7.44 -20.63 13.10
N GLY A 86 -8.57 -21.21 13.52
CA GLY A 86 -8.72 -21.88 14.82
C GLY A 86 -9.38 -21.02 15.91
N VAL A 87 -9.83 -19.81 15.59
CA VAL A 87 -10.59 -18.94 16.49
C VAL A 87 -12.07 -18.94 16.09
N ALA A 88 -12.94 -19.51 16.94
CA ALA A 88 -14.36 -19.67 16.64
C ALA A 88 -15.13 -18.35 16.47
N VAL A 89 -14.72 -17.28 17.18
CA VAL A 89 -15.33 -15.95 17.09
C VAL A 89 -14.21 -14.91 17.08
N THR A 90 -14.02 -14.25 15.94
CA THR A 90 -13.13 -13.08 15.85
C THR A 90 -13.94 -11.81 15.68
N LYS A 91 -13.58 -10.77 16.44
CA LYS A 91 -14.12 -9.42 16.27
C LYS A 91 -13.70 -8.80 14.93
N TYR A 92 -12.63 -9.32 14.32
CA TYR A 92 -12.03 -8.79 13.11
C TYR A 92 -12.40 -9.66 11.92
N LYS A 93 -13.56 -9.38 11.30
CA LYS A 93 -14.12 -10.13 10.17
C LYS A 93 -13.10 -10.39 9.04
N ARG A 94 -12.19 -9.43 8.80
CA ARG A 94 -11.16 -9.51 7.75
C ARG A 94 -10.02 -10.49 8.05
N SER A 95 -9.93 -11.00 9.28
CA SER A 95 -8.91 -11.95 9.71
C SER A 95 -9.46 -13.35 9.98
N ALA A 96 -10.76 -13.57 9.81
CA ALA A 96 -11.38 -14.89 9.91
C ALA A 96 -11.07 -15.75 8.68
N VAL A 97 -11.03 -17.07 8.86
CA VAL A 97 -10.91 -18.07 7.81
C VAL A 97 -12.12 -19.01 7.90
N ASN A 98 -12.81 -19.25 6.79
CA ASN A 98 -13.92 -20.20 6.77
C ASN A 98 -13.40 -21.62 6.50
N ASP A 99 -14.12 -22.65 6.94
CA ASP A 99 -13.69 -24.04 6.77
C ASP A 99 -13.63 -24.49 5.30
N GLU A 100 -14.37 -23.82 4.41
CA GLU A 100 -14.36 -24.07 2.97
C GLU A 100 -13.19 -23.39 2.25
N ASP A 101 -12.45 -22.49 2.92
CA ASP A 101 -11.35 -21.76 2.31
C ASP A 101 -10.11 -22.66 2.13
N GLU A 102 -9.42 -22.49 1.00
CA GLU A 102 -8.12 -23.10 0.75
C GLU A 102 -7.11 -22.62 1.82
N TRP A 103 -6.62 -23.54 2.66
CA TRP A 103 -5.74 -23.21 3.78
C TRP A 103 -4.58 -24.22 3.96
N PRO A 104 -3.31 -23.76 4.03
CA PRO A 104 -2.87 -22.38 3.82
C PRO A 104 -3.19 -21.89 2.39
N SER A 105 -3.60 -20.62 2.26
CA SER A 105 -3.93 -20.06 0.94
C SER A 105 -2.72 -20.06 0.01
N LYS A 106 -2.91 -20.33 -1.30
CA LYS A 106 -1.88 -20.05 -2.34
C LYS A 106 -1.34 -18.62 -2.38
N TYR A 107 -2.04 -17.66 -1.76
CA TYR A 107 -1.56 -16.28 -1.63
C TYR A 107 -0.78 -16.01 -0.35
N SER A 108 -0.62 -17.02 0.52
CA SER A 108 0.22 -16.97 1.72
C SER A 108 1.66 -16.59 1.36
N LYS A 109 2.25 -15.74 2.18
CA LYS A 109 3.64 -15.27 2.07
C LYS A 109 4.43 -15.62 3.31
N PHE A 110 3.79 -15.56 4.46
CA PHE A 110 4.32 -15.99 5.74
C PHE A 110 3.21 -16.71 6.49
N PHE A 111 3.45 -17.96 6.87
CA PHE A 111 2.52 -18.79 7.61
C PHE A 111 3.23 -19.38 8.82
N ILE A 112 2.53 -19.45 9.95
CA ILE A 112 2.98 -20.12 11.16
C ILE A 112 1.86 -20.95 11.77
N GLU A 113 2.25 -22.07 12.36
CA GLU A 113 1.41 -22.89 13.25
C GLU A 113 1.95 -22.74 14.67
N LEU A 114 1.05 -22.49 15.61
CA LEU A 114 1.35 -22.26 17.03
C LEU A 114 1.17 -23.56 17.84
N ASP A 115 1.72 -23.59 19.06
CA ASP A 115 1.73 -24.76 19.94
C ASP A 115 0.36 -25.26 20.40
N ASP A 116 -0.67 -24.43 20.33
CA ASP A 116 -2.06 -24.79 20.60
C ASP A 116 -2.88 -25.13 19.35
N GLY A 117 -2.21 -25.23 18.19
CA GLY A 117 -2.84 -25.51 16.90
C GLY A 117 -3.45 -24.30 16.20
N LEU A 118 -3.34 -23.07 16.75
CA LEU A 118 -3.71 -21.87 16.00
C LEU A 118 -2.77 -21.64 14.83
N GLU A 119 -3.34 -21.18 13.72
CA GLU A 119 -2.57 -20.91 12.50
C GLU A 119 -2.72 -19.44 12.11
N LEU A 120 -1.59 -18.77 11.83
CA LEU A 120 -1.56 -17.39 11.36
C LEU A 120 -0.95 -17.34 9.97
N SER A 121 -1.58 -16.58 9.05
CA SER A 121 -1.04 -16.33 7.71
C SER A 121 -1.09 -14.85 7.36
N PHE A 122 0.04 -14.33 6.89
CA PHE A 122 0.09 -13.11 6.10
C PHE A 122 0.01 -13.47 4.61
N THR A 123 -1.00 -12.94 3.93
CA THR A 123 -1.25 -13.19 2.50
C THR A 123 -1.08 -11.91 1.69
N ASP A 124 -0.68 -12.04 0.44
CA ASP A 124 -0.69 -10.94 -0.53
C ASP A 124 -0.90 -11.44 -1.95
N LYS A 125 -2.13 -11.26 -2.45
CA LYS A 125 -2.52 -11.64 -3.81
C LYS A 125 -1.84 -10.80 -4.89
N ARG A 126 -1.44 -9.55 -4.59
CA ARG A 126 -0.91 -8.60 -5.59
C ARG A 126 0.62 -8.53 -5.62
N ARG A 127 1.30 -9.19 -4.68
CA ARG A 127 2.77 -9.22 -4.58
C ARG A 127 3.40 -7.83 -4.49
N PHE A 128 2.76 -6.92 -3.77
CA PHE A 128 3.25 -5.57 -3.44
C PHE A 128 3.59 -5.38 -1.97
N ALA A 129 3.24 -6.34 -1.12
CA ALA A 129 3.71 -6.38 0.24
C ALA A 129 5.22 -6.62 0.29
N LYS A 130 5.82 -6.30 1.42
CA LYS A 130 7.18 -6.69 1.76
C LYS A 130 7.18 -7.38 3.12
N VAL A 131 7.78 -8.56 3.17
CA VAL A 131 8.00 -9.33 4.40
C VAL A 131 9.50 -9.38 4.64
N ARG A 132 9.93 -8.96 5.83
CA ARG A 132 11.34 -8.88 6.20
C ARG A 132 11.59 -9.55 7.53
N LEU A 133 12.82 -9.99 7.76
CA LEU A 133 13.28 -10.50 9.04
C LEU A 133 14.41 -9.61 9.55
N LEU A 134 14.17 -8.83 10.61
CA LEU A 134 15.05 -7.74 11.03
C LEU A 134 15.39 -7.86 12.51
N LYS A 135 16.64 -7.57 12.89
CA LYS A 135 17.06 -7.58 14.31
C LYS A 135 16.25 -6.58 15.15
N ASP A 136 16.08 -5.38 14.62
CA ASP A 136 15.19 -4.35 15.15
C ASP A 136 14.47 -3.69 13.96
N PRO A 137 13.17 -3.96 13.75
CA PRO A 137 12.40 -3.35 12.68
C PRO A 137 12.35 -1.82 12.76
N THR A 138 12.46 -1.22 13.95
CA THR A 138 12.30 0.22 14.15
C THR A 138 13.57 1.02 13.84
N SER A 139 14.73 0.37 13.84
CA SER A 139 16.03 1.02 13.63
C SER A 139 16.42 1.14 12.15
N VAL A 140 15.64 0.57 11.22
CA VAL A 140 15.95 0.56 9.78
C VAL A 140 14.73 0.90 8.91
N PRO A 141 14.93 1.33 7.66
CA PRO A 141 13.83 1.57 6.73
C PRO A 141 13.00 0.29 6.47
N PRO A 142 11.68 0.42 6.26
CA PRO A 142 10.95 1.69 6.10
C PRO A 142 10.50 2.32 7.43
N ILE A 143 10.54 1.60 8.56
CA ILE A 143 9.91 2.07 9.81
C ILE A 143 10.67 3.24 10.42
N SER A 144 12.01 3.24 10.35
CA SER A 144 12.83 4.34 10.88
C SER A 144 12.63 5.69 10.17
N GLU A 145 12.06 5.68 8.97
CA GLU A 145 11.81 6.87 8.14
C GLU A 145 10.37 7.39 8.28
N LEU A 146 9.53 6.70 9.06
CA LEU A 146 8.15 7.11 9.28
C LEU A 146 8.08 8.33 10.20
N GLY A 147 7.17 9.24 9.86
CA GLY A 147 6.74 10.30 10.77
C GLY A 147 5.96 9.75 11.96
N PRO A 148 5.49 10.65 12.85
CA PRO A 148 4.63 10.28 13.97
C PRO A 148 3.45 9.40 13.52
N ASP A 149 3.16 8.36 14.29
CA ASP A 149 2.00 7.50 14.08
C ASP A 149 0.70 8.24 14.36
N ALA A 150 -0.24 8.24 13.41
CA ALA A 150 -1.47 9.01 13.54
C ALA A 150 -2.39 8.59 14.70
N LEU A 151 -2.17 7.39 15.29
CA LEU A 151 -2.90 6.91 16.45
C LEU A 151 -2.08 6.97 17.74
N PHE A 152 -0.85 6.43 17.72
CA PHE A 152 -0.06 6.25 18.94
C PHE A 152 0.86 7.42 19.27
N GLU A 153 1.16 8.29 18.31
CA GLU A 153 2.03 9.46 18.46
C GLU A 153 1.36 10.72 17.88
N PRO A 154 0.09 11.03 18.22
CA PRO A 154 -0.61 12.16 17.61
C PRO A 154 0.09 13.47 18.01
N MET A 155 0.42 14.30 17.01
CA MET A 155 0.93 15.66 17.25
C MET A 155 -0.09 16.48 18.04
N THR A 156 0.39 17.39 18.89
CA THR A 156 -0.46 18.44 19.47
C THR A 156 -1.01 19.35 18.36
N LEU A 157 -2.06 20.12 18.66
CA LEU A 157 -2.64 21.04 17.68
C LEU A 157 -1.60 22.10 17.23
N GLU A 158 -0.81 22.59 18.16
CA GLU A 158 0.23 23.58 17.95
C GLU A 158 1.33 23.02 17.03
N GLU A 159 1.86 21.83 17.34
CA GLU A 159 2.86 21.15 16.52
C GLU A 159 2.32 20.86 15.11
N PHE A 160 1.09 20.37 15.02
CA PHE A 160 0.45 20.06 13.75
C PHE A 160 0.32 21.32 12.88
N THR A 161 -0.20 22.41 13.44
CA THR A 161 -0.38 23.70 12.74
C THR A 161 0.97 24.25 12.25
N GLN A 162 1.97 24.30 13.13
CA GLN A 162 3.31 24.76 12.78
C GLN A 162 3.96 23.89 11.69
N SER A 163 3.72 22.58 11.73
CA SER A 163 4.27 21.64 10.74
C SER A 163 3.63 21.86 9.35
N LEU A 164 2.31 22.10 9.29
CA LEU A 164 1.58 22.38 8.05
C LEU A 164 2.02 23.70 7.41
N HIS A 165 2.20 24.75 8.22
CA HIS A 165 2.62 26.08 7.76
C HIS A 165 4.02 26.11 7.11
N LYS A 166 4.84 25.08 7.33
CA LYS A 166 6.15 24.92 6.67
C LYS A 166 6.06 24.23 5.30
N LYS A 167 4.90 23.69 4.91
CA LYS A 167 4.77 22.80 3.74
C LYS A 167 4.00 23.47 2.59
N LYS A 168 4.68 23.67 1.46
CA LYS A 168 4.12 24.27 0.23
C LYS A 168 3.44 23.25 -0.70
N THR A 169 3.16 22.05 -0.22
CA THR A 169 2.52 20.96 -0.96
C THR A 169 1.01 20.96 -0.77
N GLU A 170 0.26 20.39 -1.71
CA GLU A 170 -1.18 20.14 -1.55
C GLU A 170 -1.44 19.27 -0.30
N ILE A 171 -2.48 19.60 0.46
CA ILE A 171 -2.76 18.98 1.76
C ILE A 171 -2.99 17.48 1.63
N LYS A 172 -3.70 17.02 0.59
CA LYS A 172 -3.88 15.58 0.38
C LYS A 172 -2.55 14.87 0.11
N ALA A 173 -1.67 15.46 -0.69
CA ALA A 173 -0.36 14.88 -0.97
C ALA A 173 0.47 14.75 0.32
N LEU A 174 0.41 15.76 1.18
CA LEU A 174 1.11 15.77 2.47
C LEU A 174 0.56 14.73 3.45
N LEU A 175 -0.77 14.56 3.55
CA LEU A 175 -1.38 13.53 4.41
C LEU A 175 -1.04 12.10 3.96
N LEU A 176 -0.74 11.90 2.67
CA LEU A 176 -0.31 10.60 2.15
C LEU A 176 1.19 10.33 2.36
N ASP A 177 1.98 11.35 2.68
CA ASP A 177 3.41 11.25 2.96
C ASP A 177 3.64 10.59 4.33
N GLN A 178 4.09 9.34 4.30
CA GLN A 178 4.30 8.55 5.51
C GLN A 178 5.45 9.08 6.39
N SER A 179 6.32 9.97 5.87
CA SER A 179 7.36 10.66 6.65
C SER A 179 6.82 11.87 7.42
N PHE A 180 5.66 12.41 7.01
CA PHE A 180 5.00 13.53 7.70
C PHE A 180 4.08 13.03 8.81
N ILE A 181 3.14 12.15 8.46
CA ILE A 181 2.26 11.45 9.40
C ILE A 181 2.02 10.04 8.88
N SER A 182 2.33 9.04 9.69
CA SER A 182 2.31 7.65 9.24
C SER A 182 0.94 7.02 9.51
N GLY A 183 0.44 6.24 8.54
CA GLY A 183 -0.81 5.49 8.67
C GLY A 183 -1.97 5.97 7.79
N ILE A 184 -2.03 7.27 7.47
CA ILE A 184 -3.08 7.82 6.60
C ILE A 184 -2.84 7.37 5.16
N GLY A 185 -3.86 6.78 4.51
CA GLY A 185 -3.86 6.47 3.10
C GLY A 185 -4.97 7.21 2.35
N ASN A 186 -5.41 6.63 1.24
CA ASN A 186 -6.25 7.33 0.28
C ASN A 186 -7.68 7.54 0.79
N TRP A 187 -8.27 6.55 1.47
CA TRP A 187 -9.64 6.69 1.95
C TRP A 187 -9.68 7.56 3.20
N VAL A 188 -8.73 7.40 4.14
CA VAL A 188 -8.68 8.24 5.34
C VAL A 188 -8.43 9.69 4.93
N ALA A 189 -7.52 9.96 3.98
CA ALA A 189 -7.28 11.32 3.50
C ALA A 189 -8.53 11.97 2.89
N ASP A 190 -9.28 11.25 2.04
CA ASP A 190 -10.54 11.75 1.48
C ASP A 190 -11.54 12.06 2.60
N GLU A 191 -11.68 11.16 3.57
CA GLU A 191 -12.64 11.28 4.66
C GLU A 191 -12.32 12.46 5.57
N VAL A 192 -11.09 12.59 6.07
CA VAL A 192 -10.73 13.66 7.02
C VAL A 192 -10.81 15.04 6.36
N LEU A 193 -10.47 15.15 5.07
CA LEU A 193 -10.60 16.40 4.31
C LEU A 193 -12.06 16.75 4.04
N TYR A 194 -12.90 15.75 3.77
CA TYR A 194 -14.35 15.94 3.62
C TYR A 194 -14.99 16.42 4.92
N GLN A 195 -14.68 15.78 6.05
CA GLN A 195 -15.20 16.16 7.36
C GLN A 195 -14.72 17.56 7.78
N ALA A 196 -13.45 17.88 7.53
CA ALA A 196 -12.86 19.19 7.83
C ALA A 196 -13.22 20.30 6.82
N ARG A 197 -13.97 19.99 5.75
CA ARG A 197 -14.37 20.95 4.70
C ARG A 197 -13.20 21.58 3.93
N ILE A 198 -12.07 20.87 3.84
CA ILE A 198 -10.86 21.35 3.17
C ILE A 198 -10.77 20.75 1.77
N HIS A 199 -10.53 21.59 0.76
CA HIS A 199 -10.29 21.09 -0.59
C HIS A 199 -8.94 20.35 -0.67
N PRO A 200 -8.89 19.15 -1.29
CA PRO A 200 -7.68 18.30 -1.30
C PRO A 200 -6.45 18.91 -1.97
N ARG A 201 -6.64 19.89 -2.87
CA ARG A 201 -5.56 20.67 -3.51
C ARG A 201 -5.17 21.94 -2.75
N GLN A 202 -5.80 22.24 -1.61
CA GLN A 202 -5.40 23.39 -0.80
C GLN A 202 -3.94 23.20 -0.37
N VAL A 203 -3.09 24.21 -0.54
CA VAL A 203 -1.70 24.10 -0.06
C VAL A 203 -1.68 24.13 1.46
N ALA A 204 -0.97 23.18 2.08
CA ALA A 204 -0.94 23.01 3.53
C ALA A 204 -0.55 24.30 4.27
N SER A 205 0.44 25.04 3.75
CA SER A 205 0.88 26.30 4.36
C SER A 205 -0.09 27.47 4.25
N SER A 206 -1.21 27.30 3.54
CA SER A 206 -2.24 28.32 3.38
C SER A 206 -3.50 28.06 4.20
N LEU A 207 -3.53 26.95 4.97
CA LEU A 207 -4.65 26.64 5.86
C LEU A 207 -4.68 27.63 7.03
N SER A 208 -5.88 28.13 7.33
CA SER A 208 -6.12 28.94 8.54
C SER A 208 -5.97 28.08 9.80
N GLU A 209 -5.82 28.72 10.96
CA GLU A 209 -5.72 28.01 12.24
C GLU A 209 -6.99 27.18 12.54
N GLU A 210 -8.17 27.71 12.18
CA GLU A 210 -9.43 27.00 12.32
C GLU A 210 -9.49 25.75 11.42
N SER A 211 -8.97 25.86 10.20
CA SER A 211 -8.88 24.73 9.27
C SER A 211 -7.90 23.66 9.79
N CYS A 212 -6.76 24.08 10.35
CA CYS A 212 -5.81 23.17 10.99
C CYS A 212 -6.43 22.45 12.19
N SER A 213 -7.16 23.17 13.04
CA SER A 213 -7.89 22.61 14.18
C SER A 213 -8.98 21.62 13.75
N ALA A 214 -9.79 21.97 12.75
CA ALA A 214 -10.80 21.08 12.19
C ALA A 214 -10.18 19.80 11.62
N LEU A 215 -9.10 19.92 10.84
CA LEU A 215 -8.42 18.76 10.25
C LEU A 215 -7.80 17.86 11.32
N HIS A 216 -7.13 18.44 12.32
CA HIS A 216 -6.54 17.70 13.44
C HIS A 216 -7.59 16.86 14.18
N LYS A 217 -8.72 17.50 14.52
CA LYS A 217 -9.87 16.83 15.13
C LYS A 217 -10.42 15.71 14.26
N CYS A 218 -10.67 15.99 12.97
CA CYS A 218 -11.23 14.99 12.05
C CYS A 218 -10.30 13.79 11.83
N ILE A 219 -8.98 13.98 11.79
CA ILE A 219 -8.02 12.88 11.72
C ILE A 219 -8.20 11.94 12.91
N LYS A 220 -8.25 12.49 14.12
CA LYS A 220 -8.45 11.71 15.35
C LYS A 220 -9.78 10.96 15.31
N GLU A 221 -10.89 11.66 15.08
CA GLU A 221 -12.24 11.08 15.11
C GLU A 221 -12.44 9.96 14.08
N VAL A 222 -11.96 10.15 12.84
CA VAL A 222 -12.08 9.15 11.77
C VAL A 222 -11.24 7.91 12.10
N ILE A 223 -10.00 8.08 12.54
CA ILE A 223 -9.12 6.96 12.88
C ILE A 223 -9.66 6.19 14.09
N GLU A 224 -10.01 6.88 15.17
CA GLU A 224 -10.56 6.26 16.37
C GLU A 224 -11.86 5.50 16.05
N LYS A 225 -12.77 6.10 15.28
CA LYS A 225 -14.03 5.43 14.93
C LYS A 225 -13.81 4.20 14.06
N ALA A 226 -12.90 4.27 13.08
CA ALA A 226 -12.60 3.13 12.23
C ALA A 226 -11.98 1.96 13.01
N ILE A 227 -11.17 2.26 14.02
CA ILE A 227 -10.57 1.24 14.91
C ILE A 227 -11.59 0.67 15.89
N GLU A 228 -12.49 1.51 16.42
CA GLU A 228 -13.56 1.10 17.35
C GLU A 228 -14.41 -0.03 16.75
N VAL A 229 -14.71 0.06 15.45
CA VAL A 229 -15.49 -0.95 14.72
C VAL A 229 -14.62 -2.04 14.07
N GLY A 230 -13.35 -2.16 14.46
CA GLY A 230 -12.44 -3.20 13.96
C GLY A 230 -12.15 -3.11 12.46
N ALA A 231 -12.18 -1.90 11.89
CA ALA A 231 -12.10 -1.63 10.46
C ALA A 231 -13.17 -2.35 9.61
N ASP A 232 -14.32 -2.69 10.23
CA ASP A 232 -15.51 -3.12 9.50
C ASP A 232 -16.21 -1.91 8.88
N SER A 233 -15.94 -1.69 7.59
CA SER A 233 -16.49 -0.54 6.88
C SER A 233 -18.01 -0.52 6.79
N SER A 234 -18.70 -1.65 7.00
CA SER A 234 -20.17 -1.66 7.06
C SER A 234 -20.74 -0.93 8.28
N GLN A 235 -19.90 -0.68 9.29
CA GLN A 235 -20.25 0.03 10.52
C GLN A 235 -19.73 1.48 10.54
N PHE A 236 -19.08 1.95 9.46
CA PHE A 236 -18.71 3.35 9.35
C PHE A 236 -19.97 4.22 9.27
N PRO A 237 -19.99 5.42 9.88
CA PRO A 237 -21.14 6.32 9.82
C PRO A 237 -21.64 6.52 8.39
N ILE A 238 -22.96 6.48 8.17
CA ILE A 238 -23.54 6.54 6.82
C ILE A 238 -23.26 7.86 6.09
N SER A 239 -22.99 8.93 6.85
CA SER A 239 -22.60 10.26 6.35
C SER A 239 -21.15 10.34 5.87
N TRP A 240 -20.36 9.27 6.01
CA TRP A 240 -18.98 9.25 5.54
C TRP A 240 -18.91 9.17 4.02
N ILE A 241 -18.00 9.95 3.42
CA ILE A 241 -17.76 9.93 1.97
C ILE A 241 -17.24 8.56 1.50
N PHE A 242 -16.65 7.78 2.41
CA PHE A 242 -16.21 6.39 2.23
C PHE A 242 -17.21 5.51 1.47
N HIS A 243 -18.52 5.61 1.75
CA HIS A 243 -19.51 4.70 1.16
C HIS A 243 -19.77 4.93 -0.34
N SER A 244 -19.42 6.13 -0.83
CA SER A 244 -19.68 6.54 -2.22
C SER A 244 -18.43 6.93 -3.00
N ARG A 245 -17.24 6.95 -2.36
CA ARG A 245 -15.96 7.34 -2.99
C ARG A 245 -15.44 6.37 -4.07
N GLU A 246 -16.05 5.21 -4.25
CA GLU A 246 -15.69 4.25 -5.31
C GLU A 246 -16.78 4.13 -6.40
N LYS A 247 -17.87 4.90 -6.29
CA LYS A 247 -18.94 4.89 -7.28
C LYS A 247 -18.53 5.62 -8.56
N LYS A 248 -19.21 5.29 -9.67
CA LYS A 248 -18.96 5.96 -10.96
C LYS A 248 -19.27 7.46 -10.88
N PRO A 249 -18.50 8.33 -11.58
CA PRO A 249 -18.82 9.74 -11.71
C PRO A 249 -20.28 9.96 -12.13
N GLY A 250 -20.95 10.95 -11.53
CA GLY A 250 -22.39 11.22 -11.76
C GLY A 250 -23.36 10.32 -10.99
N LYS A 251 -22.87 9.29 -10.27
CA LYS A 251 -23.67 8.42 -9.40
C LYS A 251 -23.17 8.39 -7.95
N ALA A 252 -22.20 9.23 -7.62
CA ALA A 252 -21.57 9.30 -6.33
C ALA A 252 -22.17 10.47 -5.54
N PHE A 253 -22.79 10.17 -4.40
CA PHE A 253 -23.42 11.16 -3.53
C PHE A 253 -23.15 10.83 -2.07
N VAL A 254 -23.04 11.84 -1.23
CA VAL A 254 -23.01 11.74 0.24
C VAL A 254 -23.87 12.85 0.82
N ASP A 255 -24.77 12.52 1.74
CA ASP A 255 -25.73 13.46 2.34
C ASP A 255 -26.47 14.34 1.30
N GLY A 256 -26.88 13.70 0.20
CA GLY A 256 -27.58 14.36 -0.91
C GLY A 256 -26.71 15.23 -1.82
N LYS A 257 -25.41 15.39 -1.54
CA LYS A 257 -24.50 16.23 -2.31
C LYS A 257 -23.64 15.40 -3.27
N THR A 258 -23.38 15.97 -4.44
CA THR A 258 -22.58 15.32 -5.49
C THR A 258 -21.13 15.18 -5.07
N ILE A 259 -20.57 13.98 -5.24
CA ILE A 259 -19.14 13.71 -5.14
C ILE A 259 -18.52 13.84 -6.52
N GLU A 260 -17.46 14.62 -6.61
CA GLU A 260 -16.58 14.68 -7.78
C GLU A 260 -15.27 13.97 -7.52
N PHE A 261 -14.58 13.65 -8.61
CA PHE A 261 -13.30 12.95 -8.58
C PHE A 261 -12.23 13.79 -9.26
N ILE A 262 -11.14 14.05 -8.53
CA ILE A 262 -9.95 14.70 -9.08
C ILE A 262 -8.70 13.86 -8.82
N THR A 263 -7.61 14.21 -9.48
CA THR A 263 -6.28 13.71 -9.13
C THR A 263 -5.58 14.73 -8.24
N ALA A 264 -5.27 14.34 -7.00
CA ALA A 264 -4.49 15.11 -6.03
C ALA A 264 -3.50 14.18 -5.34
N GLY A 265 -2.25 14.62 -5.15
CA GLY A 265 -1.16 13.75 -4.66
C GLY A 265 -0.95 12.49 -5.52
N GLY A 266 -1.19 12.56 -6.83
CA GLY A 266 -1.06 11.43 -7.76
C GLY A 266 -2.11 10.32 -7.59
N ARG A 267 -3.16 10.54 -6.79
CA ARG A 267 -4.21 9.55 -6.52
C ARG A 267 -5.60 10.11 -6.85
N THR A 268 -6.49 9.22 -7.28
CA THR A 268 -7.91 9.54 -7.41
C THR A 268 -8.47 9.91 -6.03
N THR A 269 -9.14 11.06 -5.98
CA THR A 269 -9.58 11.76 -4.79
C THR A 269 -11.05 12.07 -4.91
N ALA A 270 -11.85 11.53 -4.01
CA ALA A 270 -13.26 11.89 -3.88
C ALA A 270 -13.39 13.12 -2.99
N TYR A 271 -14.17 14.10 -3.42
CA TYR A 271 -14.46 15.30 -2.64
C TYR A 271 -15.85 15.84 -3.01
N VAL A 272 -16.42 16.71 -2.17
CA VAL A 272 -17.72 17.35 -2.40
C VAL A 272 -17.49 18.83 -2.75
N PRO A 273 -17.61 19.23 -4.03
CA PRO A 273 -17.29 20.59 -4.48
C PRO A 273 -18.10 21.68 -3.79
N GLU A 274 -19.33 21.37 -3.37
CA GLU A 274 -20.19 22.31 -2.66
C GLU A 274 -19.64 22.66 -1.26
N LEU A 275 -19.01 21.69 -0.60
CA LEU A 275 -18.55 21.78 0.79
C LEU A 275 -17.06 22.06 0.94
N GLN A 276 -16.26 21.65 -0.03
CA GLN A 276 -14.80 21.74 0.01
C GLN A 276 -14.35 22.71 -1.09
N LYS A 277 -14.24 23.99 -0.74
CA LYS A 277 -13.78 25.04 -1.66
C LYS A 277 -12.27 25.24 -1.53
N LEU A 278 -11.62 25.57 -2.65
CA LEU A 278 -10.30 26.19 -2.56
C LEU A 278 -10.48 27.58 -1.92
N SER A 279 -9.39 28.14 -1.42
CA SER A 279 -9.40 29.47 -0.84
C SER A 279 -8.19 30.28 -1.30
N GLY A 280 -8.34 31.61 -1.29
CA GLY A 280 -7.28 32.56 -1.60
C GLY A 280 -6.86 32.54 -3.07
N SER A 281 -5.57 32.78 -3.35
CA SER A 281 -5.03 32.83 -4.72
C SER A 281 -5.13 31.51 -5.50
N GLN A 282 -5.54 30.43 -4.83
CA GLN A 282 -5.70 29.10 -5.41
C GLN A 282 -7.05 28.93 -6.12
N ASP A 283 -8.09 29.67 -5.70
CA ASP A 283 -9.38 29.71 -6.38
C ASP A 283 -9.24 30.21 -7.84
N ALA A 284 -8.41 31.24 -8.03
CA ALA A 284 -8.20 31.87 -9.33
C ALA A 284 -7.48 30.96 -10.35
N LYS A 285 -6.70 29.97 -9.89
CA LYS A 285 -6.02 28.99 -10.77
C LYS A 285 -6.88 27.77 -11.12
N GLY A 286 -7.92 27.48 -10.32
CA GLY A 286 -8.80 26.32 -10.52
C GLY A 286 -9.80 26.45 -11.69
N THR A 287 -10.04 27.66 -12.19
CA THR A 287 -11.03 27.95 -13.23
C THR A 287 -10.47 27.99 -14.66
N ALA A 288 -9.16 27.82 -14.85
CA ALA A 288 -8.55 27.78 -16.17
C ALA A 288 -8.76 26.41 -16.84
N LYS A 289 -9.84 26.26 -17.62
CA LYS A 289 -9.99 25.15 -18.59
C LYS A 289 -8.78 25.10 -19.52
N PRO A 290 -8.24 23.92 -19.87
CA PRO A 290 -7.17 23.83 -20.86
C PRO A 290 -7.72 24.22 -22.23
N ARG A 291 -7.23 25.34 -22.78
CA ARG A 291 -7.46 25.74 -24.17
C ARG A 291 -6.85 24.70 -25.08
N LYS A 292 -7.67 23.99 -25.87
CA LYS A 292 -7.20 23.19 -27.01
C LYS A 292 -6.40 24.10 -27.94
N GLN A 293 -5.08 23.93 -28.01
CA GLN A 293 -4.29 24.51 -29.09
C GLN A 293 -4.60 23.73 -30.36
N ALA A 294 -5.32 24.37 -31.28
CA ALA A 294 -5.44 23.91 -32.65
C ALA A 294 -4.08 24.13 -33.34
N SER A 295 -3.41 23.02 -33.68
CA SER A 295 -2.22 23.00 -34.52
C SER A 295 -2.59 23.45 -35.94
N LYS A 296 -2.28 24.70 -36.29
CA LYS A 296 -2.23 25.14 -37.69
C LYS A 296 -0.97 24.60 -38.32
N LYS A 297 -1.13 23.61 -39.21
CA LYS A 297 -0.17 23.29 -40.26
C LYS A 297 0.03 24.54 -41.13
N LYS A 298 1.28 24.95 -41.34
CA LYS A 298 1.70 25.69 -42.52
C LYS A 298 2.99 25.04 -43.03
N SER A 299 2.84 24.44 -44.21
CA SER A 299 3.87 24.04 -45.16
C SER A 299 4.49 25.28 -45.80
N VAL A 300 5.81 25.32 -45.94
CA VAL A 300 6.50 26.02 -47.04
C VAL A 300 7.79 25.23 -47.33
N ASP A 301 7.93 24.85 -48.58
CA ASP A 301 9.08 24.17 -49.19
C ASP A 301 10.24 25.14 -49.47
N ASP A 302 11.38 24.52 -49.71
CA ASP A 302 12.72 24.98 -50.13
C ASP A 302 12.73 25.94 -51.34
N ASP A 303 13.67 26.89 -51.35
CA ASP A 303 14.58 27.15 -52.49
C ASP A 303 15.57 28.31 -52.23
N ASN A 304 16.63 28.31 -53.03
CA ASN A 304 18.03 28.62 -52.74
C ASN A 304 18.52 30.04 -53.19
N ASP A 305 19.79 30.32 -52.87
CA ASP A 305 20.78 31.18 -53.56
C ASP A 305 21.15 32.62 -53.06
N ASP A 306 22.44 32.68 -52.67
CA ASP A 306 23.53 33.61 -53.05
C ASP A 306 23.81 35.01 -52.41
N ILE A 307 25.04 35.07 -51.85
CA ILE A 307 26.14 36.08 -51.94
C ILE A 307 25.96 37.48 -51.31
N GLU A 308 26.76 37.82 -50.26
CA GLU A 308 28.03 38.61 -50.33
C GLU A 308 28.56 39.07 -48.94
N LYS A 309 29.89 39.21 -48.80
CA LYS A 309 30.67 39.70 -47.62
C LYS A 309 31.09 41.17 -47.86
N PRO A 310 31.39 42.00 -46.81
CA PRO A 310 32.79 42.21 -46.36
C PRO A 310 32.95 42.51 -44.82
N THR A 311 33.89 41.88 -44.09
CA THR A 311 35.26 42.28 -43.63
C THR A 311 35.44 43.57 -42.77
N ASN A 312 35.88 43.36 -41.51
CA ASN A 312 36.95 44.03 -40.71
C ASN A 312 36.61 43.86 -39.22
N GLY A 313 37.48 43.62 -38.24
CA GLY A 313 38.94 43.55 -38.12
C GLY A 313 39.31 43.90 -36.66
N GLU A 314 39.99 42.99 -35.95
CA GLU A 314 40.91 43.20 -34.80
C GLU A 314 40.42 43.94 -33.51
N ALA A 315 40.89 43.74 -32.27
CA ALA A 315 41.87 42.88 -31.61
C ALA A 315 41.64 42.91 -30.07
N GLN A 316 42.12 41.88 -29.36
CA GLN A 316 42.37 41.87 -27.90
C GLN A 316 43.70 42.58 -27.54
N PRO A 317 43.97 42.87 -26.25
CA PRO A 317 44.87 42.02 -25.44
C PRO A 317 44.38 41.86 -23.97
N LYS A 318 44.41 40.68 -23.31
CA LYS A 318 45.50 39.84 -22.74
C LYS A 318 46.29 40.39 -21.54
N LYS A 319 46.14 39.72 -20.37
CA LYS A 319 47.14 39.10 -19.45
C LYS A 319 46.69 39.21 -17.97
N GLY A 320 46.86 38.22 -17.10
CA GLY A 320 47.48 36.89 -17.25
C GLY A 320 47.54 36.07 -15.95
N THR A 321 47.89 34.78 -16.13
CA THR A 321 48.78 33.90 -15.31
C THR A 321 48.47 33.65 -13.81
N LYS A 322 48.64 32.45 -13.20
CA LYS A 322 49.32 31.19 -13.59
C LYS A 322 49.01 30.05 -12.59
N ALA A 323 49.13 28.82 -13.12
CA ALA A 323 49.60 27.55 -12.51
C ALA A 323 48.78 26.92 -11.36
N GLY A 324 48.44 25.62 -11.33
CA GLY A 324 49.06 24.37 -11.83
C GLY A 324 49.04 23.39 -10.62
N VAL A 325 48.81 22.07 -10.65
CA VAL A 325 49.23 20.99 -11.55
C VAL A 325 48.53 19.67 -11.12
N LYS A 326 48.12 18.85 -12.12
CA LYS A 326 48.08 17.36 -12.29
C LYS A 326 47.84 16.45 -11.05
N GLY A 327 47.08 15.35 -11.09
CA GLY A 327 46.62 14.48 -12.18
C GLY A 327 47.13 13.04 -11.96
N ARG A 328 46.23 12.01 -12.01
CA ARG A 328 46.43 10.63 -12.56
C ARG A 328 45.44 9.60 -11.98
N LYS A 329 44.59 9.03 -12.86
CA LYS A 329 44.34 7.57 -13.04
C LYS A 329 45.26 7.11 -14.20
N PRO A 330 45.47 5.82 -14.58
CA PRO A 330 44.58 4.65 -14.43
C PRO A 330 45.27 3.28 -14.20
N SER A 331 44.51 2.18 -14.11
CA SER A 331 44.90 0.88 -14.69
C SER A 331 43.74 -0.14 -14.76
N LYS A 332 43.82 -1.00 -15.79
CA LYS A 332 42.94 -2.11 -16.20
C LYS A 332 43.74 -3.42 -16.11
N LYS A 333 43.01 -4.55 -16.11
CA LYS A 333 43.36 -5.97 -16.44
C LYS A 333 43.67 -6.91 -15.25
N LYS A 334 42.88 -7.99 -15.14
CA LYS A 334 43.29 -9.33 -15.63
C LYS A 334 42.09 -10.28 -15.81
N LYS A 335 42.06 -10.95 -16.97
CA LYS A 335 41.39 -12.23 -17.26
C LYS A 335 42.28 -13.36 -16.73
N THR A 336 41.67 -14.46 -16.30
CA THR A 336 42.24 -15.80 -16.41
C THR A 336 41.11 -16.75 -16.78
N GLU A 337 41.34 -17.55 -17.81
CA GLU A 337 40.55 -18.70 -18.24
C GLU A 337 41.17 -19.95 -17.61
N GLU A 338 40.35 -20.92 -17.23
CA GLU A 338 40.70 -22.35 -17.23
C GLU A 338 39.43 -23.14 -17.60
N ARG A 339 39.58 -24.01 -18.59
CA ARG A 339 38.65 -25.06 -19.02
C ARG A 339 39.13 -26.36 -18.36
N ASP A 340 38.22 -27.29 -18.11
CA ASP A 340 38.37 -28.69 -18.54
C ASP A 340 37.05 -29.44 -18.41
N ASP A 341 36.92 -30.40 -19.33
CA ASP A 341 35.76 -31.18 -19.72
C ASP A 341 35.42 -32.31 -18.71
N ASN A 342 34.17 -32.79 -18.67
CA ASN A 342 33.87 -34.13 -19.21
C ASN A 342 32.36 -34.44 -19.30
N ASP A 343 32.12 -35.31 -20.27
CA ASP A 343 30.90 -35.77 -20.91
C ASP A 343 30.31 -37.04 -20.23
N GLY A 344 29.06 -37.36 -20.58
CA GLY A 344 28.70 -38.75 -20.92
C GLY A 344 27.99 -39.65 -19.90
N GLY A 345 26.75 -40.03 -20.25
CA GLY A 345 26.26 -41.43 -20.22
C GLY A 345 25.28 -41.77 -19.08
N ALA A 346 23.97 -41.93 -19.30
CA ALA A 346 23.22 -42.91 -20.11
C ALA A 346 22.83 -44.19 -19.33
N GLY A 347 21.58 -44.63 -19.55
CA GLY A 347 20.95 -45.84 -19.02
C GLY A 347 19.55 -45.53 -18.46
N THR A 348 18.48 -45.38 -19.26
CA THR A 348 17.67 -46.44 -19.93
C THR A 348 17.05 -47.40 -18.87
N ASP A 349 15.75 -47.70 -18.84
CA ASP A 349 14.88 -48.17 -19.92
C ASP A 349 13.39 -48.12 -19.53
N GLU A 350 12.54 -47.97 -20.57
CA GLU A 350 11.25 -48.66 -20.82
C GLU A 350 10.10 -48.49 -19.79
N ASP A 351 8.83 -48.38 -20.15
CA ASP A 351 8.04 -48.33 -21.39
C ASP A 351 6.59 -48.10 -20.91
N GLY A 352 5.69 -47.65 -21.79
CA GLY A 352 4.25 -47.90 -21.58
C GLY A 352 3.33 -46.72 -21.86
N ASP A 353 2.97 -46.62 -23.13
CA ASP A 353 1.98 -45.74 -23.76
C ASP A 353 0.53 -45.94 -23.26
N ASN A 354 -0.29 -44.93 -23.53
CA ASN A 354 -1.76 -44.90 -23.63
C ASN A 354 -2.66 -45.24 -22.43
N ASP A 355 -3.40 -44.25 -21.94
CA ASP A 355 -4.83 -44.11 -22.31
C ASP A 355 -5.46 -42.86 -21.69
N GLN A 356 -5.81 -41.90 -22.55
CA GLN A 356 -6.86 -40.92 -22.26
C GLN A 356 -8.21 -41.52 -22.62
N VAL A 357 -9.25 -41.00 -21.97
CA VAL A 357 -10.69 -41.20 -22.24
C VAL A 357 -11.34 -42.37 -21.48
N GLU A 358 -11.71 -42.13 -20.22
CA GLU A 358 -13.08 -42.31 -19.70
C GLU A 358 -13.09 -42.14 -18.17
N LYS A 359 -13.58 -41.00 -17.68
CA LYS A 359 -14.24 -40.88 -16.36
C LYS A 359 -14.93 -39.51 -16.20
N MET A 360 -15.70 -39.11 -17.21
CA MET A 360 -16.83 -38.20 -17.04
C MET A 360 -18.11 -39.02 -17.19
N LYS A 361 -18.63 -39.52 -16.06
CA LYS A 361 -20.02 -39.93 -15.79
C LYS A 361 -20.03 -40.94 -14.64
N LEU A 362 -19.95 -40.45 -13.41
CA LEU A 362 -20.65 -41.08 -12.29
C LEU A 362 -20.79 -40.03 -11.18
N LYS A 363 -21.95 -40.03 -10.52
CA LYS A 363 -22.43 -39.07 -9.50
C LYS A 363 -23.21 -37.85 -10.04
N LYS A 364 -24.24 -38.14 -10.83
CA LYS A 364 -25.47 -37.33 -10.88
C LYS A 364 -26.66 -38.21 -10.48
N ARG A 365 -26.81 -38.47 -9.18
CA ARG A 365 -28.06 -38.96 -8.56
C ARG A 365 -27.89 -38.96 -7.03
N VAL A 366 -28.97 -38.60 -6.33
CA VAL A 366 -29.11 -38.41 -4.86
C VAL A 366 -28.61 -37.02 -4.43
N GLN A 367 -29.38 -36.04 -3.95
CA GLN A 367 -30.76 -35.97 -3.45
C GLN A 367 -31.52 -34.81 -4.12
N ASN A 368 -32.71 -35.09 -4.66
CA ASN A 368 -33.77 -34.09 -4.75
C ASN A 368 -35.01 -34.77 -4.16
N SER A 369 -35.07 -34.78 -2.83
CA SER A 369 -36.27 -35.13 -2.08
C SER A 369 -36.20 -34.43 -0.73
N GLN A 370 -36.84 -33.27 -0.61
CA GLN A 370 -37.90 -33.06 0.37
C GLN A 370 -38.35 -31.58 0.38
N ASN A 371 -39.67 -31.43 0.38
CA ASN A 371 -40.47 -30.25 0.72
C ASN A 371 -40.69 -29.14 -0.33
N SER A 372 -41.57 -29.48 -1.29
CA SER A 372 -42.64 -28.57 -1.72
C SER A 372 -44.01 -29.20 -1.46
N ARG A 373 -44.74 -28.72 -0.43
CA ARG A 373 -46.22 -28.68 -0.38
C ARG A 373 -46.71 -28.04 0.92
N SER A 374 -47.03 -26.75 0.88
CA SER A 374 -48.29 -26.25 1.43
C SER A 374 -48.49 -24.76 1.08
N THR A 375 -49.28 -24.46 0.05
CA THR A 375 -50.05 -23.21 0.00
C THR A 375 -51.29 -23.36 -0.90
N LYS A 376 -52.42 -22.86 -0.36
CA LYS A 376 -53.71 -22.45 -0.98
C LYS A 376 -54.75 -23.58 -1.20
N SER A 377 -56.04 -23.44 -0.86
CA SER A 377 -56.87 -22.24 -0.61
C SER A 377 -58.22 -22.49 0.10
N LYS A 378 -58.64 -21.50 0.91
CA LYS A 378 -59.97 -20.79 1.04
C LYS A 378 -61.34 -21.52 1.17
N ALA A 379 -62.19 -20.82 1.94
CA ALA A 379 -63.67 -20.85 2.04
C ALA A 379 -64.23 -22.04 2.83
N LYS A 380 -65.05 -21.86 3.86
CA LYS A 380 -66.26 -21.02 3.99
C LYS A 380 -66.49 -20.60 5.44
#